data_AF-A0AAW5N387-F1
#
_entry.id   AF-A0AAW5N387-F1
#
_cell.length_a   1.000
_cell.length_b   1.000
_cell.length_c   1.000
_cell.angle_alpha   90.00
_cell.angle_beta   90.00
_cell.angle_gamma   90.00
#
_symmetry.space_group_name_H-M   'P 1'
#
loop_
_entity.id
_entity.type
_entity.pdbx_description
1 polymer ?
#
loop_
_entity_poly.entity_id
_entity_poly.type
_entity_poly.pdbx_seq_one_letter_code
_entity_poly.pdbx_strand_id
1 'polypeptide(L)'
;QTGHKIWVRQVGDAWWLAQEPEVNSALLSINPQNGAVMALVGGFDFNQSKFNRATQALRQVGSNIKPFLYTAAMDKGLTLA
;
A
#
# COMPACT_ATOMS: atom_id res chain seq x y z
N GLN A 1 -32.19 -1.55 -10.29
CA GLN A 1 -33.33 -2.03 -11.10
C GLN A 1 -32.84 -3.22 -11.92
N THR A 2 -33.72 -4.05 -12.46
CA THR A 2 -33.31 -5.18 -13.31
C THR A 2 -32.44 -4.68 -14.46
N GLY A 3 -31.30 -5.34 -14.70
CA GLY A 3 -30.32 -4.95 -15.74
C GLY A 3 -29.13 -4.10 -15.27
N HIS A 4 -29.04 -3.74 -13.97
CA HIS A 4 -27.88 -3.01 -13.45
C HIS A 4 -26.63 -3.92 -13.38
N LYS A 5 -25.48 -3.40 -13.83
CA LYS A 5 -24.17 -4.01 -13.57
C LYS A 5 -23.81 -3.82 -12.10
N ILE A 6 -23.56 -4.91 -11.40
CA ILE A 6 -23.10 -4.92 -10.01
C ILE A 6 -21.84 -5.77 -9.89
N TRP A 7 -21.11 -5.55 -8.80
CA TRP A 7 -19.98 -6.40 -8.41
C TRP A 7 -20.42 -7.31 -7.27
N VAL A 8 -19.95 -8.55 -7.29
CA VAL A 8 -20.13 -9.50 -6.20
C VAL A 8 -18.79 -10.12 -5.84
N ARG A 9 -18.61 -10.45 -4.56
CA ARG A 9 -17.44 -11.18 -4.08
C ARG A 9 -17.88 -12.40 -3.28
N GLN A 10 -17.14 -13.49 -3.43
CA GLN A 10 -17.38 -14.70 -2.65
C GLN A 10 -16.70 -14.56 -1.27
N VAL A 11 -17.45 -14.89 -0.21
CA VAL A 11 -16.96 -14.91 1.17
C VAL A 11 -17.38 -16.25 1.78
N GLY A 12 -16.43 -17.19 1.85
CA GLY A 12 -16.72 -18.60 2.15
C GLY A 12 -17.61 -19.20 1.06
N ASP A 13 -18.73 -19.79 1.45
CA ASP A 13 -19.71 -20.39 0.52
C ASP A 13 -20.83 -19.41 0.09
N ALA A 14 -20.76 -18.14 0.51
CA ALA A 14 -21.78 -17.13 0.22
C ALA A 14 -21.31 -16.03 -0.73
N TRP A 15 -22.24 -15.49 -1.53
CA TRP A 15 -22.00 -14.33 -2.39
C TRP A 15 -22.47 -13.04 -1.73
N TRP A 16 -21.60 -12.04 -1.72
CA TRP A 16 -21.85 -10.73 -1.12
C TRP A 16 -21.82 -9.65 -2.20
N LEU A 17 -22.69 -8.65 -2.09
CA LEU A 17 -22.59 -7.44 -2.89
C LEU A 17 -21.25 -6.75 -2.60
N ALA A 18 -20.58 -6.29 -3.65
CA ALA A 18 -19.29 -5.62 -3.55
C ALA A 18 -19.32 -4.30 -4.33
N GLN A 19 -18.32 -3.46 -4.06
CA GLN A 19 -18.07 -2.23 -4.79
C GLN A 19 -16.59 -2.13 -5.11
N GLU A 20 -16.32 -1.62 -6.29
CA GLU A 20 -14.97 -1.24 -6.72
C GLU A 20 -14.51 -0.01 -5.92
N PRO A 21 -13.34 -0.05 -5.27
CA PRO A 21 -12.88 1.07 -4.46
C PRO A 21 -12.53 2.30 -5.32
N GLU A 22 -13.03 3.48 -4.93
CA GLU A 22 -12.58 4.76 -5.50
C GLU A 22 -11.17 5.13 -5.04
N VAL A 23 -10.84 4.76 -3.80
CA VAL A 23 -9.51 4.94 -3.21
C VAL A 23 -8.54 3.86 -3.70
N ASN A 24 -7.25 4.17 -3.66
CA ASN A 24 -6.20 3.25 -4.09
C ASN A 24 -5.13 3.07 -3.01
N SER A 25 -4.35 2.00 -3.11
CA SER A 25 -3.28 1.66 -2.18
C SER A 25 -2.05 1.12 -2.94
N ALA A 26 -0.93 1.00 -2.25
CA ALA A 26 0.27 0.36 -2.74
C ALA A 26 0.91 -0.46 -1.62
N LEU A 27 1.54 -1.58 -1.98
CA LEU A 27 2.29 -2.42 -1.04
C LEU A 27 3.60 -2.87 -1.68
N LEU A 28 4.68 -2.79 -0.90
CA LEU A 28 6.00 -3.31 -1.27
C LEU A 28 6.56 -4.09 -0.07
N SER A 29 7.04 -5.30 -0.31
CA SER A 29 7.79 -6.10 0.65
C SER A 29 9.16 -6.44 0.08
N ILE A 30 10.20 -6.26 0.90
CA ILE A 30 11.61 -6.47 0.51
C ILE A 30 12.36 -7.30 1.54
N ASN A 31 13.35 -8.06 1.07
CA ASN A 31 14.35 -8.68 1.93
C ASN A 31 15.39 -7.61 2.34
N PRO A 32 15.58 -7.31 3.64
CA PRO A 32 16.48 -6.25 4.07
C PRO A 32 17.97 -6.61 3.95
N GLN A 33 18.33 -7.90 3.82
CA GLN A 33 19.72 -8.34 3.66
C GLN A 33 20.26 -8.15 2.25
N ASN A 34 19.42 -8.27 1.22
CA ASN A 34 19.85 -8.21 -0.19
C ASN A 34 19.02 -7.30 -1.10
N GLY A 35 17.96 -6.66 -0.58
CA GLY A 35 17.10 -5.77 -1.34
C GLY A 35 16.13 -6.45 -2.32
N ALA A 36 16.04 -7.78 -2.32
CA ALA A 36 15.14 -8.50 -3.21
C ALA A 36 13.67 -8.14 -2.94
N VAL A 37 12.91 -7.84 -3.99
CA VAL A 37 11.47 -7.61 -3.91
C VAL A 37 10.75 -8.94 -3.73
N MET A 38 10.08 -9.11 -2.59
CA MET A 38 9.33 -10.32 -2.26
C MET A 38 7.88 -10.24 -2.73
N ALA A 39 7.30 -9.04 -2.69
CA ALA A 39 5.96 -8.76 -3.21
C ALA A 39 5.84 -7.29 -3.61
N LEU A 40 5.11 -7.02 -4.70
CA LEU A 40 4.82 -5.66 -5.16
C LEU A 40 3.38 -5.58 -5.67
N VAL A 41 2.61 -4.65 -5.09
CA VAL A 41 1.24 -4.30 -5.53
C VAL A 41 1.20 -2.79 -5.79
N GLY A 42 1.04 -2.39 -7.05
CA GLY A 42 1.05 -0.99 -7.48
C GLY A 42 -0.31 -0.28 -7.47
N GLY A 43 -1.39 -1.01 -7.20
CA GLY A 43 -2.75 -0.50 -7.17
C GLY A 43 -3.79 -1.62 -7.03
N PHE A 44 -5.06 -1.23 -6.88
CA PHE A 44 -6.19 -2.18 -6.72
C PHE A 44 -6.29 -3.20 -7.87
N ASP A 45 -6.24 -2.72 -9.12
CA ASP A 45 -6.32 -3.57 -10.32
C ASP A 45 -5.46 -2.97 -11.44
N PHE A 46 -4.57 -3.80 -12.00
CA PHE A 46 -3.67 -3.42 -13.09
C PHE A 46 -4.40 -3.12 -14.40
N ASN A 47 -5.54 -3.79 -14.66
CA ASN A 47 -6.32 -3.58 -15.88
C ASN A 47 -7.02 -2.22 -15.89
N GLN A 48 -7.34 -1.70 -14.71
CA GLN A 48 -7.90 -0.34 -14.58
C GLN A 48 -6.80 0.72 -14.67
N SER A 49 -5.63 0.45 -14.09
CA SER A 49 -4.52 1.40 -14.07
C SER A 49 -3.18 0.68 -14.02
N LYS A 50 -2.36 0.88 -15.06
CA LYS A 50 -0.99 0.36 -15.11
C LYS A 50 0.01 1.22 -14.33
N PHE A 51 -0.44 2.32 -13.72
CA PHE A 51 0.42 3.21 -12.92
C PHE A 51 0.84 2.53 -11.62
N ASN A 52 2.15 2.41 -11.40
CA ASN A 52 2.70 1.69 -10.25
C ASN A 52 2.92 2.65 -9.08
N ARG A 53 1.95 2.69 -8.15
CA ARG A 53 2.02 3.57 -6.98
C ARG A 53 3.12 3.19 -5.99
N ALA A 54 3.60 1.95 -6.00
CA ALA A 54 4.67 1.51 -5.10
C ALA A 54 6.02 2.14 -5.45
N THR A 55 6.24 2.51 -6.72
CA THR A 55 7.53 3.04 -7.20
C THR A 55 7.45 4.43 -7.82
N GLN A 56 6.28 4.86 -8.30
CA GLN A 56 6.11 6.11 -9.05
C GLN A 56 5.31 7.19 -8.31
N ALA A 57 4.51 6.82 -7.30
CA ALA A 57 3.68 7.80 -6.60
C ALA A 57 4.49 8.54 -5.52
N LEU A 58 4.64 9.85 -5.67
CA LEU A 58 5.16 10.71 -4.61
C LEU A 58 4.01 11.11 -3.67
N ARG A 59 4.16 10.82 -2.38
CA ARG A 59 3.18 11.12 -1.34
C ARG A 59 3.89 11.64 -0.08
N GLN A 60 3.21 12.50 0.68
CA GLN A 60 3.70 12.88 2.01
C GLN A 60 3.70 11.66 2.92
N VAL A 61 4.84 11.37 3.54
CA VAL A 61 5.02 10.20 4.42
C VAL A 61 4.45 10.42 5.83
N GLY A 62 4.19 11.67 6.22
CA GLY A 62 3.69 12.02 7.54
C GLY A 62 4.63 11.56 8.66
N SER A 63 4.06 11.07 9.78
CA SER A 63 4.83 10.62 10.94
C SER A 63 5.75 9.43 10.65
N ASN A 64 5.62 8.74 9.51
CA ASN A 64 6.49 7.61 9.16
C ASN A 64 7.94 8.02 8.92
N ILE A 65 8.25 9.31 8.75
CA ILE A 65 9.62 9.81 8.65
C ILE A 65 10.34 9.89 10.00
N LYS A 66 9.60 9.89 11.10
CA LYS A 66 10.13 10.13 12.45
C LYS A 66 11.31 9.23 12.83
N PRO A 67 11.32 7.91 12.53
CA PRO A 67 12.47 7.06 12.85
C PRO A 67 13.79 7.64 12.34
N PHE A 68 13.82 8.18 11.11
CA PHE A 68 15.03 8.80 10.55
C PHE A 68 15.45 10.07 11.28
N LEU A 69 14.48 10.86 11.74
CA LEU A 69 14.76 12.06 12.53
C LEU A 69 15.34 11.69 13.90
N TYR A 70 14.78 10.68 14.56
CA TYR A 70 15.26 10.21 15.86
C TYR A 70 16.63 9.53 15.74
N THR A 71 16.91 8.78 14.68
CA THR A 71 18.25 8.23 14.45
C THR A 71 19.29 9.34 14.23
N ALA A 72 18.95 10.39 13.49
CA ALA A 72 19.84 11.55 13.33
C ALA A 72 20.09 12.31 14.65
N ALA A 73 19.12 12.31 15.57
CA ALA A 73 19.29 12.85 16.91
C ALA A 73 20.23 11.98 17.75
N MET A 74 20.10 10.65 17.67
CA MET A 74 20.99 9.70 18.33
C MET A 74 22.43 9.79 17.82
N ASP A 75 22.62 9.96 16.52
CA ASP A 75 23.94 10.20 15.91
C ASP A 75 24.61 11.48 16.45
N LYS A 76 23.81 12.42 16.97
CA LYS A 76 24.29 13.65 17.64
C LYS A 76 24.48 13.49 19.15
N GLY A 77 24.41 12.28 19.68
CA GLY A 77 24.66 11.97 21.09
C GLY A 77 23.45 12.10 22.01
N LEU A 78 22.24 12.28 21.47
CA LEU A 78 21.00 12.21 22.27
C LEU A 78 20.66 10.75 22.55
N THR A 79 20.26 10.42 23.77
CA THR A 79 19.86 9.06 24.14
C THR A 79 18.34 8.89 24.11
N LEU A 80 17.89 7.64 24.16
CA LEU A 80 16.51 7.34 24.52
C LEU A 80 16.20 7.96 25.88
N ALA A 81 15.02 8.56 26.02
CA ALA A 81 14.51 9.02 27.32
C ALA A 81 14.20 7.82 28.23
#